data_AF-A0A1S1LH45-F1
#
_entry.id   AF-A0A1S1LH45-F1
#
_cell.length_a   1.000
_cell.length_b   1.000
_cell.length_c   1.000
_cell.angle_alpha   90.00
_cell.angle_beta   90.00
_cell.angle_gamma   90.00
#
_symmetry.space_group_name_H-M   'P 1'
#
loop_
_entity.id
_entity.type
_entity.pdbx_description
1 polymer ?
#
loop_
_entity_poly.entity_id
_entity_poly.type
_entity_poly.pdbx_seq_one_letter_code
_entity_poly.pdbx_strand_id
1 'polypeptide(L)'
;MSVGLAEVLPVVVFEEATIAEDAVDYLWSDLKARRNALSLWPEDLAPVLGVDIARVLVCEHDDLDKVHWRYRSELPAMREFIAGHPGDPHEVPSEYIEELADMEAFVATEAQRMITAAVTDDNTVTLDAVVDQAAFIDRYPGAHTLGGNPYPVMLHYVAVGRAAAELRRRGRDVAVYRGDRRFDLAAARAALGLGKAQTAVLLGSNEKTYSKNERGVNPPPPKPMAELQRIDDFIAGLVGELEITTEDGATVIWVSDDQAAFEKAYPAAVVERSGNPYQVQTMWIAAGRRAGALQAAGSGPVCIAVVADD
;
A
#
# COMPACT_ATOMS: atom_id res chain seq x y z
N MET A 1 -39.36 55.56 -18.80
CA MET A 1 -39.36 54.11 -19.14
C MET A 1 -38.03 53.83 -19.81
N SER A 2 -37.10 53.25 -19.06
CA SER A 2 -35.72 53.03 -19.52
C SER A 2 -35.56 51.56 -19.92
N VAL A 3 -35.02 51.36 -21.12
CA VAL A 3 -34.70 50.08 -21.73
C VAL A 3 -33.45 49.52 -21.05
N GLY A 4 -33.47 48.24 -20.70
CA GLY A 4 -32.35 47.55 -20.08
C GLY A 4 -31.20 47.33 -21.05
N LEU A 5 -29.98 47.66 -20.61
CA LEU A 5 -28.73 47.27 -21.24
C LEU A 5 -28.13 46.15 -20.41
N ALA A 6 -27.95 44.99 -21.06
CA ALA A 6 -27.18 43.88 -20.55
C ALA A 6 -25.70 44.27 -20.51
N GLU A 7 -25.10 44.20 -19.33
CA GLU A 7 -23.66 44.39 -19.15
C GLU A 7 -22.99 43.02 -19.30
N VAL A 8 -22.23 42.88 -20.39
CA VAL A 8 -21.43 41.71 -20.72
C VAL A 8 -20.18 41.74 -19.83
N LEU A 9 -20.03 40.75 -18.96
CA LEU A 9 -18.81 40.57 -18.17
C LEU A 9 -17.63 40.18 -19.08
N PRO A 10 -16.41 40.71 -18.83
CA PRO A 10 -15.26 40.35 -19.63
C PRO A 10 -14.85 38.90 -19.36
N VAL A 11 -14.65 38.15 -20.44
CA VAL A 11 -13.96 36.86 -20.43
C VAL A 11 -12.53 37.12 -19.95
N VAL A 12 -12.22 36.72 -18.72
CA VAL A 12 -10.85 36.60 -18.25
C VAL A 12 -10.29 35.36 -18.94
N VAL A 13 -9.51 35.59 -20.00
CA VAL A 13 -8.63 34.57 -20.56
C VAL A 13 -7.54 34.37 -19.52
N PHE A 14 -7.57 33.23 -18.84
CA PHE A 14 -6.42 32.79 -18.07
C PHE A 14 -5.33 32.44 -19.08
N GLU A 15 -4.27 33.25 -19.13
CA GLU A 15 -2.99 32.78 -19.65
C GLU A 15 -2.62 31.53 -18.84
N GLU A 16 -2.44 30.40 -19.53
CA GLU A 16 -1.74 29.24 -19.00
C GLU A 16 -0.36 29.71 -18.55
N ALA A 17 -0.24 30.04 -17.27
CA ALA A 17 1.03 30.01 -16.60
C ALA A 17 1.48 28.55 -16.64
N THR A 18 2.36 28.22 -17.59
CA THR A 18 3.25 27.07 -17.50
C THR A 18 4.05 27.24 -16.22
N ILE A 19 3.52 26.71 -15.12
CA ILE A 19 4.29 26.44 -13.92
C ILE A 19 5.34 25.44 -14.41
N ALA A 20 6.62 25.82 -14.36
CA ALA A 20 7.66 24.84 -14.47
C ALA A 20 7.40 23.83 -13.35
N GLU A 21 6.96 22.63 -13.73
CA GLU A 21 6.90 21.49 -12.82
C GLU A 21 8.32 21.34 -12.28
N ASP A 22 8.54 21.75 -11.03
CA ASP A 22 9.71 21.33 -10.27
C ASP A 22 9.55 19.81 -10.13
N ALA A 23 10.05 19.09 -11.13
CA ALA A 23 9.96 17.64 -11.21
C ALA A 23 10.71 17.09 -10.01
N VAL A 24 9.95 16.58 -9.04
CA VAL A 24 10.55 15.92 -7.89
C VAL A 24 10.96 14.53 -8.33
N ASP A 25 12.25 14.24 -8.22
CA ASP A 25 12.80 12.94 -8.59
C ASP A 25 12.33 11.89 -7.57
N TYR A 26 11.39 11.04 -7.99
CA TYR A 26 10.93 9.91 -7.18
C TYR A 26 11.93 8.77 -7.24
N LEU A 27 12.18 8.17 -6.08
CA LEU A 27 13.18 7.12 -5.92
C LEU A 27 12.55 5.73 -5.81
N TRP A 28 13.37 4.69 -5.90
CA TRP A 28 12.98 3.29 -5.68
C TRP A 28 12.22 3.08 -4.36
N SER A 29 12.56 3.88 -3.35
CA SER A 29 11.94 3.87 -2.03
C SER A 29 10.47 4.30 -2.08
N ASP A 30 10.10 5.28 -2.91
CA ASP A 30 8.72 5.69 -3.14
C ASP A 30 7.88 4.54 -3.69
N LEU A 31 8.37 3.93 -4.78
CA LEU A 31 7.71 2.82 -5.45
C LEU A 31 7.49 1.66 -4.47
N LYS A 32 8.55 1.24 -3.78
CA LYS A 32 8.54 0.11 -2.85
C LYS A 32 7.61 0.35 -1.65
N ALA A 33 7.67 1.53 -1.03
CA ALA A 33 6.85 1.86 0.13
C ALA A 33 5.35 1.83 -0.21
N ARG A 34 4.98 2.52 -1.29
CA ARG A 34 3.60 2.66 -1.74
C ARG A 34 3.04 1.32 -2.21
N ARG A 35 3.81 0.56 -2.98
CA ARG A 35 3.45 -0.81 -3.38
C ARG A 35 3.22 -1.72 -2.17
N ASN A 36 4.13 -1.69 -1.18
CA ASN A 36 4.00 -2.49 0.04
C ASN A 36 2.77 -2.12 0.86
N ALA A 37 2.42 -0.83 0.95
CA ALA A 37 1.22 -0.38 1.63
C ALA A 37 -0.07 -0.93 1.00
N LEU A 38 -0.06 -1.15 -0.31
CA LEU A 38 -1.15 -1.73 -1.09
C LEU A 38 -1.08 -3.27 -1.19
N SER A 39 -0.11 -3.90 -0.52
CA SER A 39 0.13 -5.35 -0.57
C SER A 39 0.27 -5.93 -1.98
N LEU A 40 0.72 -5.10 -2.93
CA LEU A 40 0.98 -5.53 -4.30
C LEU A 40 2.38 -6.13 -4.37
N TRP A 41 2.55 -7.22 -5.08
CA TRP A 41 3.87 -7.69 -5.49
C TRP A 41 4.25 -7.06 -6.84
N PRO A 42 5.53 -7.06 -7.24
CA PRO A 42 5.92 -6.64 -8.59
C PRO A 42 5.09 -7.31 -9.70
N GLU A 43 4.73 -8.59 -9.53
CA GLU A 43 3.84 -9.33 -10.44
C GLU A 43 2.41 -8.80 -10.50
N ASP A 44 1.93 -8.17 -9.41
CA ASP A 44 0.59 -7.56 -9.36
C ASP A 44 0.62 -6.14 -9.93
N LEU A 45 1.72 -5.40 -9.70
CA LEU A 45 1.86 -4.02 -10.12
C LEU A 45 2.14 -3.88 -11.62
N ALA A 46 3.01 -4.73 -12.17
CA ALA A 46 3.42 -4.62 -13.57
C ALA A 46 2.24 -4.69 -14.57
N PRO A 47 1.26 -5.63 -14.46
CA PRO A 47 0.09 -5.65 -15.34
C PRO A 47 -0.81 -4.43 -15.19
N VAL A 48 -0.88 -3.87 -13.98
CA VAL A 48 -1.73 -2.71 -13.68
C VAL A 48 -1.15 -1.47 -14.33
N LEU A 49 0.16 -1.25 -14.18
CA LEU A 49 0.90 -0.18 -14.86
C LEU A 49 1.07 -0.41 -16.37
N GLY A 50 0.78 -1.61 -16.87
CA GLY A 50 0.95 -1.95 -18.28
C GLY A 50 2.41 -2.05 -18.73
N VAL A 51 3.31 -2.44 -17.81
CA VAL A 51 4.75 -2.51 -18.06
C VAL A 51 5.31 -3.90 -17.79
N ASP A 52 6.53 -4.15 -18.26
CA ASP A 52 7.25 -5.39 -17.98
C ASP A 52 7.63 -5.46 -16.48
N ILE A 53 7.55 -6.64 -15.89
CA ILE A 53 7.96 -6.85 -14.49
C ILE A 53 9.45 -6.51 -14.28
N ALA A 54 10.30 -6.75 -15.27
CA ALA A 54 11.71 -6.38 -15.22
C ALA A 54 11.88 -4.87 -15.02
N ARG A 55 11.03 -4.03 -15.62
CA ARG A 55 11.06 -2.57 -15.41
C ARG A 55 10.74 -2.23 -13.96
N VAL A 56 9.68 -2.80 -13.39
CA VAL A 56 9.33 -2.58 -11.97
C VAL A 56 10.46 -3.02 -11.06
N LEU A 57 11.05 -4.19 -11.31
CA LEU A 57 12.14 -4.71 -10.50
C LEU A 57 13.41 -3.87 -10.60
N VAL A 58 13.75 -3.32 -11.78
CA VAL A 58 14.90 -2.41 -11.94
C VAL A 58 14.66 -1.12 -11.16
N CYS A 59 13.45 -0.57 -11.20
CA CYS A 59 13.08 0.60 -10.42
C CYS A 59 13.12 0.35 -8.90
N GLU A 60 12.95 -0.89 -8.41
CA GLU A 60 12.97 -1.19 -6.96
C GLU A 60 14.33 -1.67 -6.42
N HIS A 61 15.26 -2.00 -7.30
CA HIS A 61 16.55 -2.58 -6.95
C HIS A 61 17.70 -1.84 -7.64
N ASP A 62 18.37 -0.99 -6.87
CA ASP A 62 19.64 -0.35 -7.23
C ASP A 62 20.80 -1.38 -7.35
N ASP A 63 20.74 -2.46 -6.56
CA ASP A 63 21.68 -3.57 -6.59
C ASP A 63 21.00 -4.88 -7.01
N LEU A 64 21.32 -5.35 -8.23
CA LEU A 64 20.81 -6.59 -8.79
C LEU A 64 21.22 -7.84 -8.00
N ASP A 65 22.30 -7.80 -7.21
CA ASP A 65 22.72 -8.93 -6.39
C ASP A 65 21.83 -9.10 -5.14
N LYS A 66 21.11 -8.03 -4.75
CA LYS A 66 20.13 -8.04 -3.66
C LYS A 66 18.72 -8.47 -4.12
N VAL A 67 18.52 -8.73 -5.42
CA VAL A 67 17.24 -9.21 -5.95
C VAL A 67 16.87 -10.52 -5.28
N HIS A 68 15.65 -10.56 -4.73
CA HIS A 68 15.14 -11.73 -4.03
C HIS A 68 15.14 -12.97 -4.95
N TRP A 69 15.48 -14.15 -4.39
CA TRP A 69 15.72 -15.37 -5.18
C TRP A 69 14.57 -15.75 -6.14
N ARG A 70 13.34 -15.40 -5.77
CA ARG A 70 12.12 -15.61 -6.57
C ARG A 70 12.17 -14.90 -7.92
N TYR A 71 12.88 -13.79 -8.02
CA TYR A 71 12.98 -12.96 -9.23
C TYR A 71 14.29 -13.17 -9.99
N ARG A 72 15.10 -14.17 -9.60
CA ARG A 72 16.36 -14.45 -10.30
C ARG A 72 16.16 -14.86 -11.76
N SER A 73 14.99 -15.38 -12.14
CA SER A 73 14.64 -15.65 -13.53
C SER A 73 14.56 -14.38 -14.38
N GLU A 74 14.26 -13.24 -13.76
CA GLU A 74 14.07 -11.95 -14.45
C GLU A 74 15.39 -11.20 -14.62
N LEU A 75 16.47 -11.59 -13.94
CA LEU A 75 17.78 -10.92 -14.02
C LEU A 75 18.29 -10.71 -15.46
N PRO A 76 18.15 -11.66 -16.40
CA PRO A 76 18.52 -11.41 -17.80
C PRO A 76 17.73 -10.26 -18.44
N ALA A 77 16.41 -10.24 -18.24
CA ALA A 77 15.53 -9.19 -18.77
C ALA A 77 15.81 -7.83 -18.11
N MET A 78 16.07 -7.81 -16.79
CA MET A 78 16.48 -6.60 -16.07
C MET A 78 17.80 -6.03 -16.61
N ARG A 79 18.79 -6.88 -16.87
CA ARG A 79 20.08 -6.46 -17.45
C ARG A 79 19.94 -5.94 -18.88
N GLU A 80 19.09 -6.59 -19.68
CA GLU A 80 18.77 -6.13 -21.03
C GLU A 80 18.06 -4.78 -21.01
N PHE A 81 17.11 -4.60 -20.09
CA PHE A 81 16.44 -3.31 -19.85
C PHE A 81 17.46 -2.23 -19.51
N ILE A 82 18.32 -2.44 -18.51
CA ILE A 82 19.36 -1.48 -18.10
C ILE A 82 20.29 -1.14 -19.27
N ALA A 83 20.73 -2.13 -20.04
CA ALA A 83 21.62 -1.90 -21.18
C ALA A 83 20.96 -1.12 -22.33
N GLY A 84 19.63 -1.22 -22.47
CA GLY A 84 18.86 -0.60 -23.55
C GLY A 84 18.26 0.78 -23.21
N HIS A 85 18.32 1.23 -21.96
CA HIS A 85 17.69 2.49 -21.53
C HIS A 85 18.71 3.63 -21.40
N PRO A 86 18.63 4.68 -22.26
CA PRO A 86 19.45 5.87 -22.09
C PRO A 86 18.89 6.72 -20.94
N GLY A 87 19.61 6.79 -19.81
CA GLY A 87 19.19 7.53 -18.61
C GLY A 87 19.61 6.81 -17.32
N ASP A 88 19.10 7.28 -16.18
CA ASP A 88 19.14 6.48 -14.95
C ASP A 88 18.04 5.40 -15.04
N PRO A 89 18.37 4.11 -15.16
CA PRO A 89 17.37 3.06 -15.24
C PRO A 89 16.56 2.90 -13.94
N HIS A 90 17.01 3.50 -12.83
CA HIS A 90 16.36 3.46 -11.52
C HIS A 90 15.42 4.64 -11.26
N GLU A 91 15.36 5.61 -12.17
CA GLU A 91 14.39 6.71 -12.10
C GLU A 91 12.96 6.14 -12.07
N VAL A 92 12.16 6.55 -11.08
CA VAL A 92 10.77 6.13 -10.98
C VAL A 92 9.90 7.19 -11.65
N PRO A 93 9.15 6.83 -12.72
CA PRO A 93 8.27 7.77 -13.37
C PRO A 93 7.19 8.30 -12.43
N SER A 94 6.93 9.61 -12.45
CA SER A 94 5.94 10.25 -11.57
C SER A 94 4.54 9.66 -11.75
N GLU A 95 4.20 9.23 -12.97
CA GLU A 95 2.91 8.58 -13.26
C GLU A 95 2.72 7.28 -12.47
N TYR A 96 3.79 6.57 -12.10
CA TYR A 96 3.67 5.38 -11.25
C TYR A 96 3.31 5.77 -9.82
N ILE A 97 3.88 6.87 -9.34
CA ILE A 97 3.67 7.36 -7.97
C ILE A 97 2.27 7.96 -7.82
N GLU A 98 1.82 8.72 -8.82
CA GLU A 98 0.45 9.23 -8.90
C GLU A 98 -0.57 8.09 -8.93
N GLU A 99 -0.34 7.08 -9.78
CA GLU A 99 -1.23 5.93 -9.88
C GLU A 99 -1.29 5.12 -8.57
N LEU A 100 -0.15 4.94 -7.87
CA LEU A 100 -0.14 4.31 -6.55
C LEU A 100 -0.81 5.18 -5.47
N ALA A 101 -0.74 6.51 -5.59
CA ALA A 101 -1.45 7.43 -4.71
C ALA A 101 -2.97 7.33 -4.91
N ASP A 102 -3.44 7.22 -6.16
CA ASP A 102 -4.86 7.02 -6.48
C ASP A 102 -5.38 5.67 -5.96
N MET A 103 -4.58 4.60 -6.09
CA MET A 103 -4.90 3.30 -5.49
C MET A 103 -4.99 3.36 -3.96
N GLU A 104 -4.08 4.08 -3.30
CA GLU A 104 -4.13 4.28 -1.86
C GLU A 104 -5.34 5.12 -1.44
N ALA A 105 -5.70 6.15 -2.20
CA ALA A 105 -6.92 6.93 -2.00
C ALA A 105 -8.18 6.07 -2.13
N PHE A 106 -8.22 5.16 -3.12
CA PHE A 106 -9.28 4.16 -3.25
C PHE A 106 -9.38 3.26 -2.01
N VAL A 107 -8.25 2.68 -1.57
CA VAL A 107 -8.19 1.80 -0.40
C VAL A 107 -8.64 2.53 0.87
N ALA A 108 -8.15 3.75 1.11
CA ALA A 108 -8.48 4.55 2.28
C ALA A 108 -9.96 4.93 2.30
N THR A 109 -10.49 5.37 1.15
CA THR A 109 -11.92 5.73 0.99
C THR A 109 -12.81 4.52 1.25
N GLU A 110 -12.47 3.37 0.66
CA GLU A 110 -13.26 2.15 0.79
C GLU A 110 -13.22 1.59 2.22
N ALA A 111 -12.06 1.62 2.88
CA ALA A 111 -11.94 1.25 4.29
C ALA A 111 -12.80 2.16 5.18
N GLN A 112 -12.72 3.48 4.96
CA GLN A 112 -13.51 4.45 5.72
C GLN A 112 -15.01 4.28 5.49
N ARG A 113 -15.43 3.95 4.27
CA ARG A 113 -16.83 3.62 3.96
C ARG A 113 -17.32 2.45 4.80
N MET A 114 -16.55 1.36 4.87
CA MET A 114 -16.89 0.18 5.67
C MET A 114 -16.97 0.49 7.16
N ILE A 115 -16.01 1.28 7.68
CA ILE A 115 -15.97 1.71 9.08
C ILE A 115 -17.21 2.56 9.42
N THR A 116 -17.55 3.52 8.57
CA THR A 116 -18.72 4.40 8.79
C THR A 116 -20.03 3.63 8.66
N ALA A 117 -20.11 2.65 7.76
CA ALA A 117 -21.31 1.82 7.58
C ALA A 117 -21.53 0.81 8.71
N ALA A 118 -20.52 0.52 9.54
CA ALA A 118 -20.58 -0.44 10.64
C ALA A 118 -21.37 0.05 11.87
N VAL A 119 -22.51 0.73 11.64
CA VAL A 119 -23.47 1.12 12.68
C VAL A 119 -24.37 -0.08 12.95
N THR A 120 -23.98 -0.91 13.91
CA THR A 120 -24.82 -2.03 14.39
C THR A 120 -25.07 -1.90 15.89
N ASP A 121 -26.31 -2.18 16.30
CA ASP A 121 -26.67 -2.34 17.72
C ASP A 121 -26.04 -3.59 18.34
N ASP A 122 -25.59 -4.53 17.50
CA ASP A 122 -24.85 -5.73 17.89
C ASP A 122 -23.34 -5.45 18.01
N ASN A 123 -22.69 -6.12 18.96
CA ASN A 123 -21.24 -6.06 19.19
C ASN A 123 -20.41 -6.66 18.05
N THR A 124 -21.01 -7.48 17.17
CA THR A 124 -20.33 -8.14 16.06
C THR A 124 -20.62 -7.43 14.75
N VAL A 125 -19.57 -6.96 14.08
CA VAL A 125 -19.60 -6.38 12.74
C VAL A 125 -19.19 -7.43 11.73
N THR A 126 -19.96 -7.56 10.65
CA THR A 126 -19.62 -8.43 9.52
C THR A 126 -19.16 -7.57 8.33
N LEU A 127 -18.01 -7.92 7.74
CA LEU A 127 -17.48 -7.31 6.53
C LEU A 127 -17.35 -8.34 5.41
N ASP A 128 -17.80 -7.99 4.22
CA ASP A 128 -17.76 -8.84 3.04
C ASP A 128 -16.70 -8.37 2.03
N ALA A 129 -15.69 -9.20 1.81
CA ALA A 129 -14.75 -9.04 0.72
C ALA A 129 -15.35 -9.59 -0.58
N VAL A 130 -15.11 -8.88 -1.69
CA VAL A 130 -15.46 -9.36 -3.04
C VAL A 130 -14.80 -10.71 -3.34
N VAL A 131 -15.46 -11.58 -4.10
CA VAL A 131 -15.05 -12.98 -4.22
C VAL A 131 -13.85 -13.19 -5.15
N ASP A 132 -13.74 -12.39 -6.21
CA ASP A 132 -12.72 -12.47 -7.24
C ASP A 132 -12.59 -11.15 -8.02
N GLN A 133 -11.70 -11.15 -9.02
CA GLN A 133 -11.42 -10.00 -9.87
C GLN A 133 -12.64 -9.57 -10.72
N ALA A 134 -13.45 -10.51 -11.19
CA ALA A 134 -14.60 -10.18 -12.03
C ALA A 134 -15.68 -9.46 -11.20
N ALA A 135 -15.96 -9.96 -9.99
CA ALA A 135 -16.85 -9.30 -9.05
C ALA A 135 -16.32 -7.93 -8.59
N PHE A 136 -15.00 -7.77 -8.48
CA PHE A 136 -14.39 -6.47 -8.19
C PHE A 136 -14.64 -5.46 -9.32
N ILE A 137 -14.37 -5.83 -10.57
CA ILE A 137 -14.58 -4.96 -11.74
C ILE A 137 -16.05 -4.58 -11.89
N ASP A 138 -16.97 -5.52 -11.69
CA ASP A 138 -18.42 -5.25 -11.74
C ASP A 138 -18.86 -4.27 -10.63
N ARG A 139 -18.33 -4.44 -9.42
CA ARG A 139 -18.66 -3.58 -8.28
C ARG A 139 -18.02 -2.19 -8.35
N TYR A 140 -16.83 -2.09 -8.93
CA TYR A 140 -16.03 -0.87 -9.00
C TYR A 140 -15.61 -0.59 -10.46
N PRO A 141 -16.54 -0.25 -11.36
CA PRO A 141 -16.24 -0.07 -12.77
C PRO A 141 -15.29 1.10 -13.06
N GLY A 142 -15.15 2.04 -12.12
CA GLY A 142 -14.20 3.16 -12.20
C GLY A 142 -12.84 2.90 -11.53
N ALA A 143 -12.61 1.71 -10.94
CA ALA A 143 -11.32 1.38 -10.33
C ALA A 143 -10.37 0.83 -11.41
N HIS A 144 -9.81 1.74 -12.19
CA HIS A 144 -8.86 1.45 -13.26
C HIS A 144 -7.77 2.51 -13.31
N THR A 145 -6.61 2.14 -13.86
CA THR A 145 -5.53 3.09 -14.12
C THR A 145 -5.94 4.12 -15.16
N LEU A 146 -5.15 5.18 -15.30
CA LEU A 146 -5.29 6.12 -16.42
C LEU A 146 -5.19 5.41 -17.78
N GLY A 147 -4.39 4.35 -17.86
CA GLY A 147 -4.26 3.47 -19.04
C GLY A 147 -5.45 2.51 -19.25
N GLY A 148 -6.44 2.51 -18.37
CA GLY A 148 -7.65 1.68 -18.47
C GLY A 148 -7.49 0.24 -17.96
N ASN A 149 -6.35 -0.10 -17.33
CA ASN A 149 -6.19 -1.42 -16.71
C ASN A 149 -6.96 -1.47 -15.39
N PRO A 150 -7.79 -2.50 -15.14
CA PRO A 150 -8.53 -2.59 -13.90
C PRO A 150 -7.59 -2.74 -12.71
N TYR A 151 -7.93 -2.09 -11.59
CA TYR A 151 -7.22 -2.28 -10.34
C TYR A 151 -7.33 -3.73 -9.86
N PRO A 152 -6.31 -4.25 -9.17
CA PRO A 152 -6.33 -5.60 -8.67
C PRO A 152 -7.28 -5.69 -7.47
N VAL A 153 -8.05 -6.79 -7.39
CA VAL A 153 -8.94 -7.09 -6.26
C VAL A 153 -8.23 -7.07 -4.90
N MET A 154 -6.90 -7.21 -4.90
CA MET A 154 -6.06 -7.05 -3.72
C MET A 154 -6.32 -5.72 -3.00
N LEU A 155 -6.56 -4.62 -3.71
CA LEU A 155 -6.86 -3.33 -3.09
C LEU A 155 -8.10 -3.40 -2.18
N HIS A 156 -9.15 -4.10 -2.62
CA HIS A 156 -10.33 -4.30 -1.79
C HIS A 156 -10.03 -5.19 -0.57
N TYR A 157 -9.18 -6.20 -0.70
CA TYR A 157 -8.77 -7.04 0.44
C TYR A 157 -7.98 -6.25 1.47
N VAL A 158 -7.10 -5.33 1.03
CA VAL A 158 -6.40 -4.38 1.90
C VAL A 158 -7.40 -3.46 2.60
N ALA A 159 -8.35 -2.87 1.86
CA ALA A 159 -9.37 -1.99 2.43
C ALA A 159 -10.21 -2.69 3.52
N VAL A 160 -10.68 -3.92 3.25
CA VAL A 160 -11.42 -4.74 4.21
C VAL A 160 -10.57 -5.05 5.44
N GLY A 161 -9.30 -5.41 5.25
CA GLY A 161 -8.38 -5.71 6.34
C GLY A 161 -8.12 -4.49 7.25
N ARG A 162 -7.88 -3.32 6.65
CA ARG A 162 -7.69 -2.04 7.38
C ARG A 162 -8.95 -1.64 8.13
N ALA A 163 -10.12 -1.75 7.50
CA ALA A 163 -11.40 -1.49 8.16
C ALA A 163 -11.62 -2.45 9.34
N ALA A 164 -11.35 -3.74 9.15
CA ALA A 164 -11.50 -4.74 10.21
C ALA A 164 -10.56 -4.48 11.40
N ALA A 165 -9.31 -4.11 11.14
CA ALA A 165 -8.35 -3.78 12.18
C ALA A 165 -8.77 -2.54 12.98
N GLU A 166 -9.26 -1.50 12.30
CA GLU A 166 -9.74 -0.28 12.94
C GLU A 166 -11.00 -0.52 13.78
N LEU A 167 -11.96 -1.31 13.29
CA LEU A 167 -13.14 -1.68 14.06
C LEU A 167 -12.79 -2.50 15.30
N ARG A 168 -11.79 -3.40 15.22
CA ARG A 168 -11.28 -4.13 16.40
C ARG A 168 -10.61 -3.19 17.41
N ARG A 169 -9.82 -2.21 16.96
CA ARG A 169 -9.28 -1.16 17.84
C ARG A 169 -10.37 -0.39 18.58
N ARG A 170 -11.53 -0.18 17.93
CA ARG A 170 -12.74 0.42 18.54
C ARG A 170 -13.52 -0.53 19.45
N GLY A 171 -12.98 -1.72 19.74
CA GLY A 171 -13.58 -2.71 20.64
C GLY A 171 -14.71 -3.52 20.00
N ARG A 172 -14.87 -3.52 18.68
CA ARG A 172 -15.88 -4.33 17.98
C ARG A 172 -15.36 -5.75 17.76
N ASP A 173 -16.25 -6.73 17.87
CA ASP A 173 -15.98 -8.07 17.34
C ASP A 173 -16.18 -8.02 15.82
N VAL A 174 -15.23 -8.54 15.04
CA VAL A 174 -15.25 -8.38 13.58
C VAL A 174 -15.03 -9.71 12.88
N ALA A 175 -16.01 -10.06 12.06
CA ALA A 175 -16.00 -11.20 11.18
C ALA A 175 -15.83 -10.76 9.71
N VAL A 176 -14.85 -11.33 9.02
CA VAL A 176 -14.63 -11.05 7.59
C VAL A 176 -14.93 -12.28 6.75
N TYR A 177 -15.75 -12.10 5.72
CA TYR A 177 -16.12 -13.15 4.78
C TYR A 177 -15.67 -12.85 3.36
N ARG A 178 -15.56 -13.89 2.55
CA ARG A 178 -15.42 -13.81 1.10
C ARG A 178 -16.29 -14.90 0.47
N GLY A 179 -17.50 -14.52 0.07
CA GLY A 179 -18.59 -15.47 -0.15
C GLY A 179 -18.87 -16.26 1.13
N ASP A 180 -19.08 -17.58 1.03
CA ASP A 180 -19.41 -18.42 2.20
C ASP A 180 -18.19 -18.82 3.07
N ARG A 181 -17.02 -18.19 2.87
CA ARG A 181 -15.77 -18.57 3.56
C ARG A 181 -15.27 -17.48 4.48
N ARG A 182 -14.62 -17.89 5.58
CA ARG A 182 -13.90 -16.96 6.45
C ARG A 182 -12.67 -16.44 5.73
N PHE A 183 -12.45 -15.14 5.85
CA PHE A 183 -11.40 -14.41 5.15
C PHE A 183 -10.60 -13.49 6.08
N ASP A 184 -10.80 -13.60 7.40
CA ASP A 184 -10.20 -12.74 8.42
C ASP A 184 -8.67 -12.71 8.36
N LEU A 185 -8.02 -13.87 8.36
CA LEU A 185 -6.56 -13.95 8.30
C LEU A 185 -6.00 -13.44 6.97
N ALA A 186 -6.74 -13.65 5.87
CA ALA A 186 -6.32 -13.20 4.56
C ALA A 186 -6.39 -11.68 4.45
N ALA A 187 -7.50 -11.09 4.91
CA ALA A 187 -7.69 -9.64 4.94
C ALA A 187 -6.69 -8.97 5.88
N ALA A 188 -6.50 -9.51 7.10
CA ALA A 188 -5.51 -9.00 8.04
C ALA A 188 -4.09 -9.06 7.45
N ARG A 189 -3.72 -10.19 6.84
CA ARG A 189 -2.42 -10.33 6.17
C ARG A 189 -2.25 -9.35 5.01
N ALA A 190 -3.28 -9.18 4.18
CA ALA A 190 -3.28 -8.23 3.07
C ALA A 190 -3.09 -6.79 3.57
N ALA A 191 -3.79 -6.37 4.63
CA ALA A 191 -3.59 -5.04 5.22
C ALA A 191 -2.13 -4.79 5.65
N LEU A 192 -1.42 -5.85 6.05
CA LEU A 192 -0.03 -5.81 6.49
C LEU A 192 1.00 -5.98 5.36
N GLY A 193 0.59 -6.03 4.08
CA GLY A 193 1.53 -6.20 2.98
C GLY A 193 2.33 -7.51 3.00
N LEU A 194 1.88 -8.53 3.75
CA LEU A 194 2.66 -9.74 3.99
C LEU A 194 2.29 -10.88 3.02
N GLY A 195 3.32 -11.60 2.57
CA GLY A 195 3.14 -12.87 1.86
C GLY A 195 2.69 -14.02 2.78
N LYS A 196 2.11 -15.08 2.23
CA LYS A 196 1.68 -16.26 3.04
C LYS A 196 2.84 -16.95 3.75
N ALA A 197 3.91 -17.24 3.01
CA ALA A 197 5.12 -17.88 3.56
C ALA A 197 5.76 -16.98 4.63
N GLN A 198 5.92 -15.69 4.32
CA GLN A 198 6.44 -14.69 5.25
C GLN A 198 5.60 -14.61 6.53
N THR A 199 4.28 -14.57 6.42
CA THR A 199 3.38 -14.54 7.59
C THR A 199 3.48 -15.81 8.40
N ALA A 200 3.56 -16.97 7.74
CA ALA A 200 3.71 -18.25 8.42
C ALA A 200 4.99 -18.29 9.25
N VAL A 201 6.12 -17.86 8.68
CA VAL A 201 7.42 -17.74 9.37
C VAL A 201 7.33 -16.74 10.51
N LEU A 202 6.84 -15.52 10.26
CA LEU A 202 6.70 -14.46 11.26
C LEU A 202 5.92 -14.96 12.47
N LEU A 203 4.79 -15.62 12.24
CA LEU A 203 3.97 -16.16 13.30
C LEU A 203 4.57 -17.43 13.95
N GLY A 204 5.57 -18.08 13.38
CA GLY A 204 6.10 -19.37 13.88
C GLY A 204 5.15 -20.54 13.60
N SER A 205 4.55 -20.58 12.42
CA SER A 205 3.67 -21.66 11.95
C SER A 205 4.16 -22.26 10.63
N ASN A 206 3.79 -23.52 10.39
CA ASN A 206 4.01 -24.12 9.07
C ASN A 206 3.10 -23.46 8.02
N GLU A 207 3.63 -23.17 6.84
CA GLU A 207 2.91 -22.52 5.73
C GLU A 207 1.64 -23.26 5.30
N LYS A 208 1.66 -24.61 5.27
CA LYS A 208 0.48 -25.41 4.94
C LYS A 208 -0.62 -25.24 5.98
N THR A 209 -0.25 -25.22 7.26
CA THR A 209 -1.19 -25.01 8.37
C THR A 209 -1.77 -23.60 8.34
N TYR A 210 -0.91 -22.59 8.16
CA TYR A 210 -1.36 -21.20 8.00
C TYR A 210 -2.34 -21.08 6.83
N SER A 211 -1.96 -21.60 5.66
CA SER A 211 -2.79 -21.56 4.45
C SER A 211 -4.11 -22.33 4.59
N LYS A 212 -4.18 -23.36 5.43
CA LYS A 212 -5.42 -24.07 5.75
C LYS A 212 -6.34 -23.20 6.61
N ASN A 213 -5.79 -22.54 7.62
CA ASN A 213 -6.55 -21.64 8.51
C ASN A 213 -7.08 -20.43 7.75
N GLU A 214 -6.33 -19.90 6.79
CA GLU A 214 -6.75 -18.78 5.94
C GLU A 214 -7.89 -19.15 4.97
N ARG A 215 -8.02 -20.42 4.59
CA ARG A 215 -9.02 -20.91 3.61
C ARG A 215 -10.21 -21.62 4.26
N GLY A 216 -10.29 -21.61 5.58
CA GLY A 216 -11.27 -22.38 6.35
C GLY A 216 -12.69 -21.81 6.31
N VAL A 217 -13.65 -22.64 6.72
CA VAL A 217 -15.04 -22.23 7.04
C VAL A 217 -15.19 -21.83 8.51
N ASN A 218 -14.23 -22.22 9.36
CA ASN A 218 -14.24 -21.92 10.78
C ASN A 218 -13.57 -20.57 11.06
N PRO A 219 -13.95 -19.89 12.15
CA PRO A 219 -13.25 -18.70 12.62
C PRO A 219 -11.74 -18.95 12.74
N PRO A 220 -10.91 -17.92 12.47
CA PRO A 220 -9.47 -18.06 12.57
C PRO A 220 -9.06 -18.36 14.02
N PRO A 221 -7.94 -19.07 14.24
CA PRO A 221 -7.41 -19.26 15.58
C PRO A 221 -7.13 -17.90 16.25
N PRO A 222 -7.58 -17.65 17.50
CA PRO A 222 -7.51 -16.33 18.12
C PRO A 222 -6.09 -15.76 18.23
N LYS A 223 -5.10 -16.62 18.51
CA LYS A 223 -3.71 -16.20 18.71
C LYS A 223 -3.08 -15.58 17.45
N PRO A 224 -3.01 -16.26 16.28
CA PRO A 224 -2.60 -15.64 15.02
C PRO A 224 -3.31 -14.32 14.69
N MET A 225 -4.62 -14.23 14.94
CA MET A 225 -5.37 -13.02 14.66
C MET A 225 -4.94 -11.87 15.58
N ALA A 226 -4.76 -12.13 16.88
CA ALA A 226 -4.25 -11.13 17.82
C ALA A 226 -2.82 -10.66 17.47
N GLU A 227 -1.96 -11.55 16.98
CA GLU A 227 -0.61 -11.18 16.50
C GLU A 227 -0.67 -10.24 15.29
N LEU A 228 -1.49 -10.57 14.28
CA LEU A 228 -1.65 -9.70 13.11
C LEU A 228 -2.28 -8.35 13.48
N GLN A 229 -3.21 -8.34 14.44
CA GLN A 229 -3.76 -7.08 14.96
C GLN A 229 -2.68 -6.22 15.62
N ARG A 230 -1.80 -6.80 16.45
CA ARG A 230 -0.70 -6.06 17.07
C ARG A 230 0.29 -5.49 16.06
N ILE A 231 0.58 -6.21 14.98
CA ILE A 231 1.41 -5.69 13.90
C ILE A 231 0.72 -4.51 13.21
N ASP A 232 -0.60 -4.57 12.95
CA ASP A 232 -1.32 -3.44 12.35
C ASP A 232 -1.38 -2.24 13.29
N ASP A 233 -1.56 -2.46 14.60
CA ASP A 233 -1.53 -1.42 15.62
C ASP A 233 -0.14 -0.77 15.71
N PHE A 234 0.93 -1.55 15.60
CA PHE A 234 2.30 -1.04 15.50
C PHE A 234 2.49 -0.17 14.27
N ILE A 235 2.05 -0.63 13.08
CA ILE A 235 2.10 0.17 11.84
C ILE A 235 1.30 1.47 12.01
N ALA A 236 0.10 1.40 12.60
CA ALA A 236 -0.76 2.57 12.83
C ALA A 236 -0.11 3.60 13.76
N GLY A 237 0.60 3.14 14.81
CA GLY A 237 1.41 4.02 15.66
C GLY A 237 2.58 4.64 14.90
N LEU A 238 3.32 3.80 14.17
CA LEU A 238 4.52 4.21 13.42
C LEU A 238 4.21 5.27 12.36
N VAL A 239 3.03 5.20 11.71
CA VAL A 239 2.58 6.23 10.74
C VAL A 239 2.67 7.64 11.32
N GLY A 240 2.40 7.86 12.61
CA GLY A 240 2.51 9.18 13.26
C GLY A 240 3.91 9.54 13.74
N GLU A 241 4.80 8.54 13.88
CA GLU A 241 6.13 8.71 14.48
C GLU A 241 7.24 8.93 13.43
N LEU A 242 7.02 8.53 12.16
CA LEU A 242 8.01 8.74 11.10
C LEU A 242 8.42 10.21 10.99
N GLU A 243 9.72 10.43 10.78
CA GLU A 243 10.28 11.75 10.58
C GLU A 243 9.82 12.32 9.23
N ILE A 244 9.48 13.61 9.24
CA ILE A 244 9.18 14.39 8.04
C ILE A 244 10.07 15.62 8.00
N THR A 245 10.71 15.84 6.86
CA THR A 245 11.36 17.10 6.51
C THR A 245 10.70 17.73 5.27
N THR A 246 11.08 18.96 4.96
CA THR A 246 10.72 19.62 3.70
C THR A 246 11.99 19.94 2.95
N GLU A 247 12.14 19.41 1.75
CA GLU A 247 13.32 19.57 0.89
C GLU A 247 12.86 19.90 -0.52
N ASP A 248 13.41 20.98 -1.10
CA ASP A 248 13.10 21.43 -2.46
C ASP A 248 11.60 21.51 -2.78
N GLY A 249 10.80 21.92 -1.79
CA GLY A 249 9.34 22.06 -1.93
C GLY A 249 8.54 20.75 -1.79
N ALA A 250 9.23 19.60 -1.65
CA ALA A 250 8.64 18.30 -1.37
C ALA A 250 8.62 18.00 0.13
N THR A 251 7.62 17.23 0.56
CA THR A 251 7.57 16.64 1.90
C THR A 251 8.28 15.30 1.86
N VAL A 252 9.34 15.11 2.65
CA VAL A 252 10.15 13.89 2.65
C VAL A 252 9.87 13.09 3.91
N ILE A 253 9.48 11.83 3.76
CA ILE A 253 9.31 10.86 4.86
C ILE A 253 10.57 9.99 4.93
N TRP A 254 11.22 9.96 6.08
CA TRP A 254 12.45 9.19 6.26
C TRP A 254 12.17 7.79 6.81
N VAL A 255 12.80 6.79 6.20
CA VAL A 255 12.72 5.38 6.61
C VAL A 255 14.11 4.73 6.64
N SER A 256 14.24 3.62 7.35
CA SER A 256 15.40 2.73 7.27
C SER A 256 15.04 1.51 6.41
N ASP A 257 16.00 1.04 5.63
CA ASP A 257 15.91 -0.21 4.88
C ASP A 257 16.64 -1.38 5.57
N ASP A 258 17.37 -1.09 6.65
CA ASP A 258 18.13 -2.07 7.44
C ASP A 258 17.26 -2.70 8.55
N GLN A 259 17.16 -4.02 8.49
CA GLN A 259 16.48 -4.83 9.49
C GLN A 259 17.14 -4.72 10.88
N ALA A 260 18.48 -4.64 10.95
CA ALA A 260 19.18 -4.57 12.22
C ALA A 260 18.97 -3.20 12.90
N ALA A 261 19.05 -2.10 12.14
CA ALA A 261 18.68 -0.77 12.61
C ALA A 261 17.23 -0.71 13.10
N PHE A 262 16.29 -1.31 12.36
CA PHE A 262 14.89 -1.41 12.77
C PHE A 262 14.72 -2.15 14.11
N GLU A 263 15.34 -3.33 14.27
CA GLU A 263 15.26 -4.10 15.52
C GLU A 263 15.88 -3.38 16.70
N LYS A 264 16.95 -2.61 16.47
CA LYS A 264 17.58 -1.77 17.48
C LYS A 264 16.68 -0.60 17.91
N ALA A 265 15.99 0.04 16.96
CA ALA A 265 15.07 1.13 17.23
C ALA A 265 13.78 0.66 17.91
N TYR A 266 13.29 -0.52 17.54
CA TYR A 266 12.03 -1.09 18.03
C TYR A 266 12.21 -2.48 18.65
N PRO A 267 12.95 -2.62 19.78
CA PRO A 267 13.25 -3.93 20.36
C PRO A 267 12.03 -4.69 20.88
N ALA A 268 10.90 -4.01 21.07
CA ALA A 268 9.62 -4.61 21.46
C ALA A 268 8.77 -5.06 20.26
N ALA A 269 9.16 -4.72 19.02
CA ALA A 269 8.45 -5.10 17.80
C ALA A 269 8.74 -6.57 17.43
N VAL A 270 8.23 -7.47 18.26
CA VAL A 270 8.40 -8.92 18.13
C VAL A 270 7.05 -9.61 18.22
N VAL A 271 6.90 -10.72 17.51
CA VAL A 271 5.74 -11.60 17.65
C VAL A 271 5.89 -12.38 18.94
N GLU A 272 4.95 -12.23 19.87
CA GLU A 272 5.03 -12.85 21.20
C GLU A 272 5.13 -14.38 21.11
N ARG A 273 4.39 -14.99 20.18
CA ARG A 273 4.38 -16.44 20.00
C ARG A 273 5.70 -17.03 19.53
N SER A 274 6.38 -16.40 18.58
CA SER A 274 7.56 -16.95 17.90
C SER A 274 8.87 -16.32 18.35
N GLY A 275 8.81 -15.14 18.98
CA GLY A 275 9.97 -14.29 19.23
C GLY A 275 10.55 -13.66 17.97
N ASN A 276 9.95 -13.88 16.80
CA ASN A 276 10.48 -13.33 15.55
C ASN A 276 10.24 -11.81 15.50
N PRO A 277 11.25 -11.03 15.13
CA PRO A 277 11.10 -9.58 14.97
C PRO A 277 10.13 -9.27 13.82
N TYR A 278 9.41 -8.16 13.96
CA TYR A 278 8.69 -7.57 12.85
C TYR A 278 9.70 -7.22 11.75
N GLN A 279 9.25 -7.32 10.51
CA GLN A 279 10.12 -7.02 9.37
C GLN A 279 10.17 -5.50 9.18
N VAL A 280 11.31 -4.97 8.73
CA VAL A 280 11.49 -3.55 8.37
C VAL A 280 10.44 -3.09 7.36
N GLN A 281 9.88 -4.01 6.55
CA GLN A 281 8.72 -3.79 5.68
C GLN A 281 7.53 -3.11 6.40
N THR A 282 7.35 -3.32 7.70
CA THR A 282 6.30 -2.62 8.48
C THR A 282 6.50 -1.09 8.48
N MET A 283 7.75 -0.61 8.51
CA MET A 283 8.09 0.81 8.36
C MET A 283 7.78 1.32 6.95
N TRP A 284 8.11 0.53 5.93
CA TRP A 284 7.80 0.85 4.54
C TRP A 284 6.29 0.99 4.30
N ILE A 285 5.49 0.11 4.90
CA ILE A 285 4.03 0.19 4.85
C ILE A 285 3.53 1.45 5.57
N ALA A 286 4.08 1.76 6.74
CA ALA A 286 3.73 2.97 7.48
C ALA A 286 4.05 4.23 6.65
N ALA A 287 5.19 4.27 5.98
CA ALA A 287 5.60 5.39 5.13
C ALA A 287 4.68 5.54 3.91
N GLY A 288 4.34 4.44 3.22
CA GLY A 288 3.40 4.46 2.10
C GLY A 288 2.01 4.95 2.50
N ARG A 289 1.48 4.47 3.64
CA ARG A 289 0.19 4.96 4.21
C ARG A 289 0.26 6.44 4.58
N ARG A 290 1.37 6.89 5.18
CA ARG A 290 1.57 8.30 5.56
C ARG A 290 1.67 9.19 4.32
N ALA A 291 2.38 8.75 3.29
CA ALA A 291 2.52 9.48 2.03
C ALA A 291 1.17 9.70 1.35
N GLY A 292 0.35 8.64 1.25
CA GLY A 292 -1.01 8.74 0.72
C GLY A 292 -1.89 9.70 1.53
N ALA A 293 -1.80 9.67 2.86
CA ALA A 293 -2.55 10.58 3.73
C ALA A 293 -2.13 12.06 3.54
N LEU A 294 -0.82 12.33 3.39
CA LEU A 294 -0.31 13.68 3.17
C LEU A 294 -0.72 14.23 1.80
N GLN A 295 -0.64 13.41 0.74
CA GLN A 295 -1.10 13.80 -0.60
C GLN A 295 -2.61 14.05 -0.62
N ALA A 296 -3.40 13.19 0.00
CA ALA A 296 -4.86 13.38 0.11
C ALA A 296 -5.23 14.67 0.88
N ALA A 297 -4.35 15.12 1.79
CA ALA A 297 -4.51 16.39 2.51
C ALA A 297 -4.08 17.62 1.70
N GLY A 298 -3.62 17.45 0.45
CA GLY A 298 -3.13 18.55 -0.39
C GLY A 298 -1.74 19.06 0.00
N SER A 299 -0.97 18.27 0.77
CA SER A 299 0.49 18.46 0.82
C SER A 299 0.97 18.21 -0.61
N GLY A 300 1.87 19.04 -1.15
CA GLY A 300 2.38 18.92 -2.53
C GLY A 300 3.09 17.59 -2.82
N PRO A 301 4.19 17.57 -3.59
CA PRO A 301 4.95 16.33 -3.77
C PRO A 301 5.35 15.70 -2.43
N VAL A 302 5.13 14.39 -2.29
CA VAL A 302 5.48 13.63 -1.08
C VAL A 302 6.38 12.46 -1.46
N CYS A 303 7.60 12.50 -0.96
CA CYS A 303 8.65 11.54 -1.25
C CYS A 303 9.00 10.70 -0.01
N ILE A 304 9.59 9.54 -0.26
CA ILE A 304 10.04 8.62 0.78
C ILE A 304 11.52 8.36 0.54
N ALA A 305 12.36 8.71 1.51
CA ALA A 305 13.81 8.59 1.41
C ALA A 305 14.35 7.60 2.46
N VAL A 306 15.47 6.95 2.13
CA VAL A 306 16.18 6.06 3.05
C VAL A 306 17.25 6.84 3.79
N VAL A 307 17.30 6.70 5.11
CA VAL A 307 18.38 7.23 5.95
C VAL A 307 19.68 6.54 5.52
N ALA A 308 20.66 7.31 5.07
CA ALA A 308 21.97 6.76 4.73
C ALA A 308 22.66 6.20 5.98
N ASP A 309 23.26 5.02 5.86
CA ASP A 309 24.13 4.48 6.90
C ASP A 309 25.42 5.32 6.97
N ASP A 310 25.66 5.97 8.13
CA ASP A 310 26.93 6.64 8.47
C ASP A 310 28.08 5.63 8.74
#